data_AF-A0A2J0LMQ2-F1
#
_entry.id   AF-A0A2J0LMQ2-F1
#
_cell.length_a   1.000
_cell.length_b   1.000
_cell.length_c   1.000
_cell.angle_alpha   90.00
_cell.angle_beta   90.00
_cell.angle_gamma   90.00
#
_symmetry.space_group_name_H-M   'P 1'
#
loop_
_entity.id
_entity.type
_entity.pdbx_description
1 polymer ?
#
loop_
_entity_poly.entity_id
_entity_poly.type
_entity_poly.pdbx_seq_one_letter_code
_entity_poly.pdbx_strand_id
1 'polypeptide(L)'
;QEELGFKIPIKLDKVLTGHIDILQIRNGAVHILDYKPNASAGKKAAAVTQLTIYALALSRLTGLRLFDFKCAWFDENAYYEFFPLHVVYKLRDKAKKEDPSQMKMEFKDVLQTNL
;
A
#
# COMPACT_ATOMS: atom_id res chain seq x y z
N GLN A 1 1.57 -13.54 10.46
CA GLN A 1 1.31 -12.11 10.77
C GLN A 1 2.41 -11.51 11.67
N GLU A 2 3.36 -12.33 12.17
CA GLU A 2 4.40 -11.90 13.13
C GLU A 2 5.65 -11.23 12.52
N GLU A 3 5.87 -11.25 11.21
CA GLU A 3 7.16 -10.76 10.65
C GLU A 3 7.20 -9.31 10.16
N LEU A 4 6.12 -8.52 10.31
CA LEU A 4 6.05 -7.22 9.61
C LEU A 4 6.59 -6.03 10.41
N GLY A 5 6.78 -6.13 11.73
CA GLY A 5 7.27 -5.00 12.56
C GLY A 5 6.36 -3.74 12.53
N PHE A 6 5.20 -3.80 11.89
CA PHE A 6 4.16 -2.80 11.92
C PHE A 6 2.78 -3.47 11.80
N LYS A 7 1.78 -2.91 12.49
CA LYS A 7 0.40 -3.35 12.36
C LYS A 7 -0.18 -2.79 11.06
N ILE A 8 -0.62 -3.67 10.17
CA ILE A 8 -1.53 -3.28 9.09
C ILE A 8 -2.89 -3.03 9.75
N PRO A 9 -3.45 -1.80 9.72
CA PRO A 9 -4.71 -1.47 10.40
C PRO A 9 -5.92 -1.98 9.61
N ILE A 10 -5.85 -3.23 9.13
CA ILE A 10 -6.91 -3.90 8.39
C ILE A 10 -7.08 -5.27 9.06
N LYS A 11 -8.20 -5.47 9.76
CA LYS A 11 -8.62 -6.81 10.17
C LYS A 11 -9.11 -7.55 8.93
N LEU A 12 -8.43 -8.64 8.58
CA LEU A 12 -8.80 -9.50 7.46
C LEU A 12 -9.36 -10.80 8.01
N ASP A 13 -10.68 -10.96 7.97
CA ASP A 13 -11.36 -12.19 8.38
C ASP A 13 -11.19 -13.31 7.33
N LYS A 14 -10.73 -12.96 6.13
CA LYS A 14 -10.47 -13.85 4.99
C LYS A 14 -9.18 -13.44 4.27
N VAL A 15 -8.56 -14.39 3.57
CA VAL A 15 -7.38 -14.12 2.73
C VAL A 15 -7.76 -13.09 1.67
N LEU A 16 -7.03 -11.97 1.63
CA LEU A 16 -7.19 -10.95 0.60
C LEU A 16 -6.54 -11.42 -0.69
N THR A 17 -7.33 -11.49 -1.76
CA THR A 17 -6.89 -11.85 -3.11
C THR A 17 -7.35 -10.81 -4.11
N GLY A 18 -6.73 -10.78 -5.29
CA GLY A 18 -7.14 -9.88 -6.37
C GLY A 18 -6.31 -10.09 -7.63
N HIS A 19 -6.82 -9.58 -8.74
CA HIS A 19 -6.14 -9.57 -10.03
C HIS A 19 -5.65 -8.16 -10.34
N ILE A 20 -4.43 -8.07 -10.83
CA ILE A 20 -3.84 -6.83 -11.33
C ILE A 20 -4.05 -6.83 -12.84
N ASP A 21 -4.62 -5.75 -13.39
CA ASP A 21 -4.86 -5.65 -14.83
C ASP A 21 -3.54 -5.60 -15.62
N ILE A 22 -2.64 -4.69 -15.23
CA ILE A 22 -1.38 -4.48 -15.93
C ILE A 22 -0.24 -4.23 -14.93
N LEU A 23 0.90 -4.89 -15.18
CA LEU A 23 2.16 -4.67 -14.47
C LEU A 23 3.26 -4.33 -15.47
N GLN A 24 4.01 -3.25 -15.23
CA GLN A 24 5.09 -2.82 -16.11
C GLN A 24 6.34 -2.46 -15.31
N ILE A 25 7.51 -2.62 -15.91
CA ILE A 25 8.76 -2.01 -15.42
C ILE A 25 9.05 -0.80 -16.31
N ARG A 26 9.09 0.40 -15.72
CA ARG A 26 9.41 1.65 -16.43
C ARG A 26 10.35 2.48 -15.58
N ASN A 27 11.46 2.92 -16.16
CA ASN A 27 12.44 3.80 -15.50
C ASN A 27 12.88 3.30 -14.11
N GLY A 28 13.10 1.99 -13.98
CA GLY A 28 13.53 1.38 -12.72
C GLY A 28 12.45 1.22 -11.65
N ALA A 29 11.18 1.52 -11.96
CA ALA A 29 10.06 1.35 -11.03
C ALA A 29 8.98 0.39 -11.57
N VAL A 30 8.36 -0.35 -10.65
CA VAL A 30 7.21 -1.21 -10.92
C VAL A 30 5.96 -0.34 -11.01
N HIS A 31 5.29 -0.34 -12.16
CA HIS A 31 4.03 0.36 -12.39
C HIS A 31 2.88 -0.62 -12.36
N ILE A 32 1.96 -0.43 -11.42
CA ILE A 32 0.70 -1.18 -11.30
C ILE A 32 -0.38 -0.31 -11.91
N LEU A 33 -0.98 -0.77 -13.01
CA LEU A 33 -2.06 -0.04 -13.68
C LEU A 33 -3.36 -0.83 -13.59
N ASP A 34 -4.46 -0.11 -13.38
CA ASP A 34 -5.80 -0.66 -13.17
C ASP A 34 -6.78 0.16 -14.02
N TYR A 35 -7.45 -0.49 -14.98
CA TYR A 35 -8.36 0.21 -15.89
C TYR A 35 -9.68 0.47 -15.15
N LYS A 36 -10.16 1.72 -15.21
CA LYS A 36 -11.44 2.11 -14.61
C LYS A 36 -12.22 2.95 -15.60
N PRO A 37 -13.36 2.45 -16.14
CA PRO A 37 -14.17 3.22 -17.06
C PRO A 37 -14.68 4.49 -16.36
N ASN A 38 -14.57 5.63 -17.04
CA ASN A 38 -14.80 6.95 -16.49
C ASN A 38 -13.91 7.24 -15.27
N ALA A 39 -12.59 7.16 -15.45
CA ALA A 39 -11.57 7.33 -14.42
C ALA A 39 -11.69 8.66 -13.66
N SER A 40 -12.31 9.66 -14.29
CA SER A 40 -12.58 10.99 -13.73
C SER A 40 -13.83 11.06 -12.82
N ALA A 41 -14.73 10.08 -12.87
CA ALA A 41 -16.07 10.13 -12.26
C ALA A 41 -16.12 9.82 -10.75
N GLY A 42 -15.21 10.38 -9.94
CA GLY A 42 -15.30 10.35 -8.47
C GLY A 42 -14.88 9.04 -7.79
N LYS A 43 -14.41 8.02 -8.54
CA LYS A 43 -13.95 6.73 -8.00
C LYS A 43 -12.50 6.72 -7.49
N LYS A 44 -11.88 7.91 -7.35
CA LYS A 44 -10.47 8.08 -6.98
C LYS A 44 -10.10 7.37 -5.66
N ALA A 45 -10.90 7.52 -4.61
CA ALA A 45 -10.56 6.94 -3.30
C ALA A 45 -10.54 5.40 -3.33
N ALA A 46 -11.49 4.78 -4.06
CA ALA A 46 -11.55 3.33 -4.23
C ALA A 46 -10.36 2.82 -5.06
N ALA A 47 -10.04 3.49 -6.17
CA ALA A 47 -8.90 3.15 -7.01
C ALA A 47 -7.57 3.25 -6.26
N VAL A 48 -7.36 4.37 -5.53
CA VAL A 48 -6.15 4.56 -4.71
C VAL A 48 -6.03 3.47 -3.65
N THR A 49 -7.12 3.10 -2.98
CA THR A 49 -7.12 2.04 -1.97
C THR A 49 -6.74 0.69 -2.59
N GLN A 50 -7.42 0.29 -3.68
CA GLN A 50 -7.17 -0.98 -4.38
C GLN A 50 -5.71 -1.07 -4.86
N LEU A 51 -5.23 -0.05 -5.55
CA LEU A 51 -3.87 0.00 -6.06
C LEU A 51 -2.80 0.02 -4.94
N THR A 52 -3.09 0.66 -3.80
CA THR A 52 -2.17 0.65 -2.65
C THR A 52 -2.08 -0.75 -2.03
N ILE A 53 -3.20 -1.47 -1.96
CA ILE A 53 -3.22 -2.86 -1.49
C ILE A 53 -2.39 -3.76 -2.41
N TYR A 54 -2.50 -3.60 -3.73
CA TYR A 54 -1.67 -4.35 -4.68
C TYR A 54 -0.18 -4.05 -4.50
N ALA A 55 0.21 -2.79 -4.33
CA ALA A 55 1.59 -2.42 -4.07
C ALA A 55 2.12 -3.03 -2.77
N LEU A 56 1.34 -3.02 -1.69
CA LEU A 56 1.69 -3.65 -0.41
C LEU A 56 1.85 -5.17 -0.55
N ALA A 57 0.92 -5.82 -1.25
CA ALA A 57 0.96 -7.26 -1.48
C ALA A 57 2.20 -7.66 -2.31
N LEU A 58 2.46 -6.94 -3.42
CA LEU A 58 3.63 -7.20 -4.26
C LEU A 58 4.94 -6.88 -3.53
N SER A 59 5.00 -5.80 -2.76
CA SER A 59 6.16 -5.48 -1.93
C SER A 59 6.48 -6.62 -0.96
N ARG A 60 5.46 -7.19 -0.28
CA ARG A 60 5.65 -8.34 0.61
C ARG A 60 6.04 -9.62 -0.14
N LEU A 61 5.44 -9.86 -1.31
CA LEU A 61 5.68 -11.06 -2.11
C LEU A 61 7.09 -11.07 -2.74
N THR A 62 7.60 -9.90 -3.15
CA THR A 62 8.84 -9.77 -3.92
C THR A 62 10.03 -9.27 -3.11
N GLY A 63 9.80 -8.69 -1.93
CA GLY A 63 10.84 -8.02 -1.14
C GLY A 63 11.21 -6.63 -1.65
N LEU A 64 10.60 -6.15 -2.75
CA LEU A 64 10.78 -4.78 -3.25
C LEU A 64 10.20 -3.78 -2.25
N ARG A 65 10.83 -2.61 -2.11
CA ARG A 65 10.33 -1.58 -1.18
C ARG A 65 9.20 -0.83 -1.84
N LEU A 66 8.23 -0.34 -1.07
CA LEU A 66 7.14 0.50 -1.60
C LEU A 66 7.62 1.75 -2.37
N PHE A 67 8.85 2.21 -2.11
CA PHE A 67 9.51 3.27 -2.86
C PHE A 67 9.70 2.92 -4.34
N ASP A 68 9.87 1.64 -4.65
CA ASP A 68 10.13 1.15 -6.01
C ASP A 68 8.83 0.99 -6.84
N PHE A 69 7.67 1.37 -6.28
CA PHE A 69 6.35 1.22 -6.92
C PHE A 69 5.72 2.57 -7.30
N LYS A 70 5.00 2.54 -8.42
CA LYS A 70 4.06 3.57 -8.86
C LYS A 70 2.73 2.91 -9.20
N CYS A 71 1.64 3.59 -8.88
CA CYS A 71 0.30 3.09 -9.16
C CYS A 71 -0.44 4.08 -10.03
N ALA A 72 -1.21 3.58 -10.99
CA ALA A 72 -2.09 4.44 -11.77
C ALA A 72 -3.43 3.77 -12.07
N TRP A 73 -4.47 4.59 -12.17
CA TRP A 73 -5.72 4.19 -12.80
C TRP A 73 -5.97 5.05 -14.02
N PHE A 74 -6.57 4.45 -15.05
CA PHE A 74 -6.72 5.11 -16.34
C PHE A 74 -7.97 4.63 -17.08
N ASP A 75 -8.37 5.41 -18.07
CA ASP A 75 -9.34 5.06 -19.11
C ASP A 75 -8.83 5.55 -20.48
N GLU A 76 -9.70 5.62 -21.48
CA GLU A 76 -9.35 6.08 -22.83
C GLU A 76 -8.94 7.56 -22.88
N ASN A 77 -9.34 8.35 -21.89
CA ASN A 77 -9.25 9.80 -21.90
C ASN A 77 -8.34 10.38 -20.80
N ALA A 78 -8.05 9.62 -19.76
CA ALA A 78 -7.35 10.09 -18.57
C ALA A 78 -6.41 9.04 -17.98
N TYR A 79 -5.27 9.52 -17.47
CA TYR A 79 -4.29 8.73 -16.74
C TYR A 79 -3.93 9.44 -15.45
N TYR A 80 -4.08 8.77 -14.31
CA TYR A 80 -3.78 9.32 -13.00
C TYR A 80 -2.78 8.45 -12.26
N GLU A 81 -1.61 8.98 -11.95
CA GLU A 81 -0.53 8.28 -11.27
C GLU A 81 -0.28 8.82 -9.85
N PHE A 82 0.12 7.94 -8.95
CA PHE A 82 0.55 8.29 -7.60
C PHE A 82 1.57 7.30 -7.04
N PHE A 83 2.24 7.74 -5.96
CA PHE A 83 3.15 6.90 -5.20
C PHE A 83 2.42 6.25 -4.01
N PRO A 84 2.32 4.91 -3.94
CA PRO A 84 1.62 4.23 -2.83
C PRO A 84 2.28 4.50 -1.48
N LEU A 85 3.60 4.71 -1.45
CA LEU A 85 4.34 5.09 -0.24
C LEU A 85 3.78 6.35 0.43
N HIS A 86 3.44 7.38 -0.35
CA HIS A 86 2.87 8.62 0.18
C HIS A 86 1.49 8.41 0.81
N VAL A 87 0.69 7.48 0.27
CA VAL A 87 -0.62 7.13 0.83
C VAL A 87 -0.43 6.45 2.18
N VAL A 88 0.47 5.47 2.26
CA VAL A 88 0.78 4.75 3.51
C VAL A 88 1.29 5.70 4.60
N TYR A 89 2.18 6.64 4.27
CA TYR A 89 2.65 7.61 5.25
C TYR A 89 1.55 8.55 5.74
N LYS A 90 0.69 9.05 4.85
CA LYS A 90 -0.46 9.88 5.25
C LYS A 90 -1.41 9.13 6.19
N LEU A 91 -1.70 7.86 5.90
CA LEU A 91 -2.54 7.02 6.76
C LEU A 91 -1.89 6.79 8.13
N ARG A 92 -0.58 6.50 8.15
CA ARG A 92 0.18 6.33 9.39
C ARG A 92 0.16 7.61 10.23
N ASP A 93 0.39 8.77 9.62
CA ASP A 93 0.43 10.03 10.35
C ASP A 93 -0.95 10.47 10.84
N LYS A 94 -2.02 10.10 10.13
CA LYS A 94 -3.39 10.25 10.61
C LYS A 94 -3.65 9.34 11.82
N ALA A 95 -3.28 8.06 11.74
CA ALA A 95 -3.42 7.13 12.85
C ALA A 95 -2.66 7.58 14.11
N LYS A 96 -1.44 8.13 13.95
CA LYS A 96 -0.66 8.71 15.05
C LYS A 96 -1.38 9.86 15.78
N LYS A 97 -2.13 10.69 15.05
CA LYS A 97 -2.90 11.80 15.63
C LYS A 97 -4.14 11.30 16.37
N GLU A 98 -4.73 10.22 15.90
CA GLU A 98 -5.97 9.65 16.45
C GLU A 98 -5.71 8.76 17.69
N ASP A 99 -4.57 8.06 17.76
CA ASP A 99 -4.18 7.25 18.91
C ASP A 99 -2.65 7.26 19.14
N PRO A 100 -2.13 8.20 19.95
CA PRO A 100 -0.70 8.30 20.27
C PRO A 100 -0.16 7.09 21.06
N SER A 101 -1.02 6.29 21.68
CA SER A 101 -0.61 5.19 22.57
C SER A 101 -0.01 4.00 21.81
N GLN A 102 -0.31 3.86 20.51
CA GLN A 102 0.27 2.83 19.63
C GLN A 102 1.74 3.08 19.29
N MET A 103 2.34 4.16 19.80
CA MET A 103 3.78 4.43 19.70
C MET A 103 4.64 3.55 20.62
N LYS A 104 4.05 2.90 21.63
CA LYS A 104 4.79 1.99 22.52
C LYS A 104 4.95 0.60 21.89
N MET A 105 5.76 0.47 20.85
CA MET A 105 6.72 -0.63 20.87
C MET A 105 7.98 -0.03 21.47
N GLU A 106 8.17 -0.23 22.78
CA GLU A 106 9.41 0.12 23.44
C GLU A 106 10.52 -0.71 22.79
N PHE A 107 11.62 -0.07 22.38
CA PHE A 107 12.82 -0.75 21.85
C PHE A 107 13.40 -1.82 22.80
N LYS A 108 12.90 -1.90 24.04
CA LYS A 108 13.23 -2.94 25.02
C LYS A 108 12.64 -4.31 24.68
N ASP A 109 11.52 -4.36 23.96
CA ASP A 109 10.81 -5.63 23.69
C ASP A 109 11.44 -6.46 22.55
N VAL A 110 12.36 -5.86 21.76
CA VAL A 110 13.10 -6.54 20.68
C VAL A 110 14.38 -7.22 21.20
N LEU A 111 14.89 -6.79 22.36
CA LEU A 111 16.16 -7.31 22.92
C LEU A 111 16.00 -8.46 23.92
N GLN A 112 14.76 -8.89 24.24
CA GLN A 112 14.51 -10.01 25.16
C GLN A 112 14.09 -11.32 24.47
N THR A 113 14.05 -11.38 23.14
CA THR A 113 13.70 -12.61 22.40
C THR A 113 14.89 -13.38 21.84
N ASN A 114 16.13 -12.97 22.13
CA ASN A 114 17.33 -13.76 21.84
C ASN A 114 18.36 -13.57 22.97
N LEU A 115 18.10 -14.16 24.14
CA LEU A 115 19.06 -14.73 25.11
C LEU A 115 18.32 -15.19 26.36
#